data_AF-W1XXX0-F1
#
_entry.id   AF-W1XXX0-F1
#
_cell.length_a   1.000
_cell.length_b   1.000
_cell.length_c   1.000
_cell.angle_alpha   90.00
_cell.angle_beta   90.00
_cell.angle_gamma   90.00
#
_symmetry.space_group_name_H-M   'P 1'
#
loop_
_entity.id
_entity.type
_entity.pdbx_description
1 polymer ?
#
loop_
_entity_poly.entity_id
_entity_poly.type
_entity_poly.pdbx_seq_one_letter_code
_entity_poly.pdbx_strand_id
1 'polypeptide(L)' 'GRPSLMTTFTFGKYRGKAVSDVAERDPGYLRWLFNNLDSMSPELRLTLKHYLENT' A
#
# COMPACT_ATOMS: atom_id res chain seq x y z
N GLY A 1 -14.92 6.92 13.81
CA GLY A 1 -13.52 6.44 13.87
C GLY A 1 -12.79 6.95 12.64
N ARG A 2 -11.61 7.54 12.80
CA ARG A 2 -10.85 8.09 11.66
C ARG A 2 -10.30 6.92 10.82
N PRO A 3 -10.50 6.88 9.50
CA PRO A 3 -9.83 5.89 8.66
C PRO A 3 -8.33 6.10 8.80
N SER A 4 -7.62 5.07 9.26
CA SER A 4 -6.18 5.11 9.48
C SER A 4 -5.50 4.45 8.30
N LEU A 5 -4.49 5.12 7.73
CA LEU A 5 -3.69 4.53 6.66
C LEU A 5 -2.83 3.41 7.24
N MET A 6 -2.62 2.37 6.43
CA MET A 6 -1.77 1.25 6.77
C MET A 6 -0.31 1.72 6.73
N THR A 7 0.39 1.60 7.85
CA THR A 7 1.79 2.03 7.94
C THR A 7 2.77 0.93 7.54
N THR A 8 2.37 -0.34 7.68
CA THR A 8 3.25 -1.50 7.52
C THR A 8 2.53 -2.61 6.77
N PHE A 9 3.19 -3.21 5.79
CA PHE A 9 2.67 -4.39 5.11
C PHE A 9 2.62 -5.58 6.05
N THR A 10 1.46 -6.21 6.17
CA THR A 10 1.29 -7.46 6.95
C THR A 10 1.34 -8.71 6.06
N PHE A 11 1.51 -8.55 4.75
CA PHE A 11 1.47 -9.59 3.74
C PHE A 11 2.44 -9.30 2.57
N GLY A 12 2.52 -10.23 1.62
CA GLY A 12 3.32 -10.07 0.40
C GLY A 12 4.84 -10.11 0.63
N LYS A 13 5.57 -9.69 -0.41
CA LYS A 13 7.06 -9.69 -0.43
C LYS A 13 7.65 -8.75 0.63
N TYR A 14 6.94 -7.67 0.94
CA TYR A 14 7.41 -6.62 1.85
C TYR A 14 6.77 -6.71 3.24
N ARG A 15 6.30 -7.90 3.66
CA ARG A 15 5.77 -8.11 5.01
C ARG A 15 6.74 -7.61 6.09
N GLY A 16 6.24 -6.79 7.00
CA GLY A 16 7.02 -6.13 8.06
C GLY A 16 7.72 -4.84 7.63
N LYS A 17 7.62 -4.43 6.37
CA LYS A 17 8.17 -3.15 5.88
C LYS A 17 7.12 -2.05 5.88
N ALA A 18 7.60 -0.82 6.06
CA ALA A 18 6.76 0.36 6.01
C ALA A 18 6.24 0.59 4.58
N VAL A 19 4.96 0.96 4.44
CA VAL A 19 4.36 1.21 3.12
C VAL A 19 5.05 2.39 2.43
N SER A 20 5.47 3.40 3.19
CA SER A 20 6.26 4.54 2.69
C SER A 20 7.61 4.13 2.10
N ASP A 21 8.38 3.28 2.79
CA ASP A 21 9.68 2.81 2.30
C ASP A 21 9.53 2.00 1.00
N VAL A 22 8.45 1.22 0.88
CA VAL A 22 8.14 0.51 -0.37
C VAL A 22 7.66 1.48 -1.45
N ALA A 23 6.89 2.52 -1.12
CA ALA A 23 6.47 3.54 -2.07
C ALA A 23 7.67 4.27 -2.69
N GLU A 24 8.67 4.60 -1.87
CA GLU A 24 9.89 5.28 -2.31
C GLU A 24 10.82 4.34 -3.08
N ARG A 25 11.00 3.11 -2.62
CA ARG A 25 11.92 2.13 -3.23
C ARG A 25 11.37 1.47 -4.49
N ASP A 26 10.08 1.18 -4.49
CA ASP A 26 9.41 0.35 -5.50
C ASP A 26 7.92 0.76 -5.65
N PRO A 27 7.64 1.94 -6.22
CA PRO A 27 6.27 2.37 -6.48
C PRO A 27 5.55 1.45 -7.48
N GLY A 28 6.31 0.73 -8.31
CA GLY A 28 5.79 -0.28 -9.23
C GLY A 28 5.08 -1.41 -8.50
N TYR A 29 5.63 -1.86 -7.36
CA TYR A 29 4.98 -2.85 -6.52
C TYR A 29 3.61 -2.40 -6.00
N LEU A 30 3.47 -1.13 -5.57
CA LEU A 30 2.18 -0.59 -5.12
C LEU A 30 1.15 -0.58 -6.25
N ARG A 31 1.57 -0.22 -7.46
CA ARG A 31 0.71 -0.21 -8.65
C ARG A 31 0.29 -1.62 -9.04
N TRP A 32 1.21 -2.58 -8.98
CA TRP A 32 0.91 -4.00 -9.18
C TRP A 32 -0.08 -4.50 -8.13
N LEU A 33 0.13 -4.16 -6.85
CA LEU A 33 -0.75 -4.53 -5.75
C LEU A 33 -2.17 -4.03 -5.97
N PHE A 34 -2.29 -2.76 -6.37
CA PHE A 34 -3.57 -2.11 -6.63
C PHE A 34 -4.34 -2.79 -7.77
N ASN A 35 -3.64 -3.29 -8.78
CA ASN A 35 -4.23 -3.95 -9.95
C ASN A 35 -4.44 -5.47 -9.76
N ASN A 36 -3.67 -6.14 -8.91
CA ASN A 36 -3.69 -7.60 -8.76
C ASN A 36 -4.49 -8.09 -7.56
N LEU A 37 -4.76 -7.25 -6.57
CA LEU A 37 -5.59 -7.65 -5.43
C LEU A 37 -7.06 -7.31 -5.68
N ASP A 38 -7.85 -8.32 -6.03
CA ASP A 38 -9.31 -8.21 -6.13
C ASP A 38 -9.98 -7.97 -4.77
N SER A 39 -9.41 -8.51 -3.69
CA SER A 39 -9.90 -8.34 -2.32
C SER A 39 -8.89 -7.57 -1.47
N MET A 40 -8.97 -6.24 -1.49
CA MET A 40 -8.22 -5.36 -0.58
C MET A 40 -9.12 -4.78 0.50
N SER A 41 -8.56 -4.61 1.70
CA SER A 41 -9.23 -3.85 2.74
C SER A 41 -9.36 -2.37 2.33
N PRO A 42 -10.40 -1.67 2.82
CA PRO A 42 -10.55 -0.24 2.58
C PRO A 42 -9.33 0.57 3.03
N GLU A 43 -8.67 0.19 4.13
CA GLU A 43 -7.47 0.90 4.60
C GLU A 43 -6.30 0.73 3.63
N LEU A 44 -6.07 -0.48 3.15
CA LEU A 44 -5.01 -0.76 2.19
C LEU A 44 -5.25 0.03 0.89
N ARG A 45 -6.48 0.01 0.36
CA ARG A 45 -6.82 0.74 -0.85
C ARG A 45 -6.61 2.25 -0.69
N LEU A 46 -7.03 2.84 0.43
CA LEU A 46 -6.80 4.24 0.74
C LEU A 46 -5.30 4.57 0.82
N THR A 47 -4.53 3.68 1.45
CA THR A 47 -3.08 3.82 1.59
C THR A 47 -2.39 3.79 0.23
N LEU A 48 -2.65 2.76 -0.57
CA LEU A 48 -2.08 2.64 -1.92
C LEU A 48 -2.43 3.85 -2.78
N LYS A 49 -3.70 4.28 -2.76
CA LYS A 49 -4.13 5.47 -3.50
C LYS A 49 -3.38 6.73 -3.04
N HIS A 50 -3.22 6.92 -1.74
CA HIS A 50 -2.50 8.06 -1.18
C HIS A 50 -1.03 8.13 -1.63
N TYR A 51 -0.33 7.00 -1.65
CA TYR A 51 1.06 6.95 -2.13
C TYR A 51 1.17 7.03 -3.66
N LEU A 52 0.23 6.41 -4.39
CA LEU A 52 0.23 6.42 -5.87
C LEU A 52 -0.24 7.74 -6.48
N GLU A 53 -1.05 8.56 -5.78
CA GLU A 53 -1.44 9.89 -6.26
C GLU A 53 -0.37 10.98 -5.99
N ASN A 54 0.58 10.72 -5.10
CA ASN A 54 1.66 11.66 -4.72
C ASN A 54 3.02 11.35 -5.37
N THR A 55 3.08 10.39 -6.30
CA THR A 55 4.30 10.02 -7.06
C THR A 55 4.08 10.28 -8.55
#